data_AF-A0A2V7XRP7-F1
#
_entry.id   AF-A0A2V7XRP7-F1
#
_cell.length_a   1.000
_cell.length_b   1.000
_cell.length_c   1.000
_cell.angle_alpha   90.00
_cell.angle_beta   90.00
_cell.angle_gamma   90.00
#
_symmetry.space_group_name_H-M   'P 1'
#
loop_
_entity.id
_entity.type
_entity.pdbx_description
1 polymer ?
#
loop_
_entity_poly.entity_id
_entity_poly.type
_entity_poly.pdbx_seq_one_letter_code
_entity_poly.pdbx_strand_id
1 'polypeptide(L)'
;MERRKRRRNEPHPLATNAKLRTKEAAADRRRKARSEQEKNARITLQLSAELVERLRNIVYWTPGITLTAIVTEALRRCVEERETEHGGAFPKRAQQLRIGRPAK
;
A
#
# COMPACT_ATOMS: atom_id res chain seq x y z
N MET A 1 42.87 32.79 44.57
CA MET A 1 42.67 31.38 44.15
C MET A 1 41.24 31.26 43.62
N GLU A 2 41.06 31.44 42.32
CA GLU A 2 39.75 31.59 41.66
C GLU A 2 39.08 30.22 41.44
N ARG A 3 37.89 30.01 42.01
CA ARG A 3 37.08 28.80 41.80
C ARG A 3 36.53 28.78 40.37
N ARG A 4 37.15 28.00 39.48
CA ARG A 4 36.67 27.78 38.10
C ARG A 4 35.24 27.20 38.10
N LYS A 5 34.29 27.99 37.59
CA LYS A 5 32.88 27.61 37.36
C LYS A 5 32.77 26.38 36.45
N ARG A 6 32.02 25.37 36.91
CA ARG A 6 31.53 24.25 36.09
C ARG A 6 30.64 24.79 34.96
N ARG A 7 31.08 24.71 33.69
CA ARG A 7 30.16 24.73 32.54
C ARG A 7 29.89 23.28 32.13
N ARG A 8 28.74 22.75 32.53
CA ARG A 8 28.25 21.42 32.10
C ARG A 8 27.47 21.61 30.80
N ASN A 9 27.92 20.92 29.74
CA ASN A 9 27.24 20.54 28.50
C ASN A 9 26.03 21.38 28.05
N GLU A 10 26.26 22.34 27.14
CA GLU A 10 25.22 22.83 26.23
C GLU A 10 25.26 21.98 24.94
N PRO A 11 24.14 21.39 24.50
CA PRO A 11 24.12 20.63 23.25
C PRO A 11 24.35 21.54 22.04
N HIS A 12 25.23 21.11 21.13
CA HIS A 12 25.66 21.85 19.95
C HIS A 12 24.46 22.24 19.03
N PRO A 13 24.35 23.50 18.57
CA PRO A 13 23.16 24.03 17.87
C PRO A 13 22.80 23.31 16.56
N LEU A 14 23.73 22.57 15.97
CA LEU A 14 23.49 21.78 14.75
C LEU A 14 22.99 20.34 15.01
N ALA A 15 23.08 19.82 16.23
CA ALA A 15 22.66 18.45 16.56
C ALA A 15 21.12 18.32 16.66
N THR A 16 20.44 19.42 16.99
CA THR A 16 18.97 19.47 17.10
C THR A 16 18.30 19.38 15.73
N ASN A 17 18.87 20.02 14.71
CA ASN A 17 18.26 20.10 13.37
C ASN A 17 18.35 18.78 12.58
N ALA A 18 19.41 17.99 12.77
CA ALA A 18 19.57 16.69 12.11
C ALA A 18 18.56 15.62 12.60
N LYS A 19 18.19 15.67 13.88
CA LYS A 19 17.16 14.78 14.48
C LYS A 19 15.74 15.18 14.07
N LEU A 20 15.51 16.45 13.78
CA LEU A 20 14.22 16.94 13.28
C LEU A 20 14.00 16.54 11.80
N ARG A 21 15.01 16.71 10.94
CA ARG A 21 14.95 16.29 9.52
C ARG A 21 14.66 14.80 9.32
N THR A 22 15.25 13.94 10.15
CA THR A 22 15.01 12.48 10.08
C THR A 22 13.61 12.10 10.59
N LYS A 23 13.07 12.81 11.59
CA LYS A 23 11.70 12.62 12.08
C LYS A 23 10.65 13.14 11.09
N GLU A 24 10.89 14.30 10.47
CA GLU A 24 10.00 14.86 9.45
C GLU A 24 9.94 13.99 8.20
N ALA A 25 11.09 13.52 7.70
CA ALA A 25 11.13 12.60 6.55
C ALA A 25 10.51 11.23 6.85
N ALA A 26 10.48 10.80 8.11
CA ALA A 26 9.76 9.60 8.53
C ALA A 26 8.24 9.84 8.69
N ALA A 27 7.85 11.02 9.17
CA ALA A 27 6.46 11.42 9.29
C ALA A 27 5.79 11.62 7.92
N ASP A 28 6.51 12.20 6.96
CA ASP A 28 6.02 12.40 5.59
C ASP A 28 5.81 11.05 4.87
N ARG A 29 6.79 10.12 4.99
CA ARG A 29 6.63 8.74 4.52
C ARG A 29 5.44 8.02 5.14
N ARG A 30 5.17 8.23 6.43
CA ARG A 30 3.98 7.68 7.11
C ARG A 30 2.67 8.30 6.59
N ARG A 31 2.63 9.61 6.35
CA ARG A 31 1.45 10.27 5.75
C ARG A 31 1.19 9.77 4.34
N LYS A 32 2.23 9.65 3.52
CA LYS A 32 2.13 9.14 2.14
C LYS A 32 1.64 7.68 2.14
N ALA A 33 2.24 6.81 2.96
CA ALA A 33 1.79 5.43 3.11
C ALA A 33 0.33 5.33 3.60
N ARG A 34 -0.10 6.20 4.53
CA ARG A 34 -1.49 6.24 5.00
C ARG A 34 -2.46 6.68 3.90
N SER A 35 -2.11 7.70 3.13
CA SER A 35 -2.91 8.18 2.00
C SER A 35 -2.99 7.18 0.83
N GLU A 36 -1.96 6.36 0.64
CA GLU A 36 -1.98 5.25 -0.32
C GLU A 36 -2.80 4.07 0.20
N GLN A 37 -2.76 3.78 1.50
CA GLN A 37 -3.64 2.79 2.13
C GLN A 37 -5.12 3.16 1.98
N GLU A 38 -5.48 4.44 2.11
CA GLU A 38 -6.88 4.90 1.94
C GLU A 38 -7.42 4.67 0.52
N LYS A 39 -6.56 4.53 -0.48
CA LYS A 39 -6.95 4.26 -1.89
C LYS A 39 -7.04 2.77 -2.22
N ASN A 40 -6.48 1.91 -1.36
CA ASN A 40 -6.37 0.48 -1.63
C ASN A 40 -7.45 -0.29 -0.86
N ALA A 41 -8.35 -0.96 -1.58
CA ALA A 41 -9.30 -1.89 -0.99
C ALA A 41 -8.66 -3.28 -0.81
N ARG A 42 -8.85 -3.89 0.37
CA ARG A 42 -8.44 -5.29 0.61
C ARG A 42 -9.59 -6.23 0.23
N ILE A 43 -9.29 -7.18 -0.63
CA ILE A 43 -10.19 -8.30 -0.98
C ILE A 43 -9.54 -9.62 -0.56
N THR A 44 -10.35 -10.56 -0.06
CA THR A 44 -9.93 -11.93 0.22
C THR A 44 -10.63 -12.83 -0.79
N LEU A 45 -9.85 -13.57 -1.57
CA LEU A 45 -10.34 -14.49 -2.60
C LEU A 45 -9.90 -15.91 -2.27
N GLN A 46 -10.74 -16.89 -2.59
CA GLN A 46 -10.33 -18.29 -2.59
C GLN A 46 -9.92 -18.66 -4.01
N LEU A 47 -8.67 -19.08 -4.18
CA LEU A 47 -8.10 -19.53 -5.45
C LEU A 47 -7.63 -20.98 -5.29
N SER A 48 -7.49 -21.70 -6.40
CA SER A 48 -6.92 -23.05 -6.36
C SER A 48 -5.47 -23.00 -5.87
N ALA A 49 -5.08 -23.99 -5.06
CA ALA A 49 -3.72 -24.07 -4.53
C ALA A 49 -2.66 -24.10 -5.64
N GLU A 50 -2.94 -24.82 -6.73
CA GLU A 50 -2.08 -24.88 -7.91
C GLU A 50 -1.82 -23.49 -8.52
N LEU A 51 -2.87 -22.67 -8.67
CA LEU A 51 -2.73 -21.33 -9.22
C LEU A 51 -1.89 -20.43 -8.31
N VAL A 52 -2.10 -20.52 -6.99
CA VAL A 52 -1.32 -19.76 -6.01
C VAL A 52 0.16 -20.12 -6.07
N GLU A 53 0.50 -21.40 -6.19
CA GLU A 53 1.90 -21.84 -6.34
C GLU A 53 2.52 -21.33 -7.64
N ARG A 54 1.78 -21.39 -8.76
CA ARG A 54 2.26 -20.82 -10.03
C ARG A 54 2.51 -19.31 -9.94
N LEU A 55 1.63 -18.57 -9.26
CA LEU A 55 1.83 -17.13 -9.04
C LEU A 55 3.04 -16.83 -8.16
N ARG A 56 3.28 -17.63 -7.12
CA ARG A 56 4.47 -17.53 -6.25
C ARG A 56 5.76 -17.77 -7.05
N ASN A 57 5.77 -18.77 -7.93
CA ASN A 57 6.91 -19.04 -8.80
C ASN A 57 7.23 -17.86 -9.72
N ILE A 58 6.22 -17.22 -10.32
CA ILE A 58 6.44 -16.03 -11.18
C ILE A 58 7.13 -14.91 -10.40
N VAL A 59 6.64 -14.61 -9.20
CA VAL A 59 7.20 -13.56 -8.33
C VAL A 59 8.62 -13.92 -7.87
N TYR A 60 8.86 -15.20 -7.57
CA TYR A 60 10.18 -15.68 -7.17
C TYR A 60 11.22 -15.46 -8.28
N TRP A 61 10.88 -15.80 -9.53
CA TRP A 61 11.79 -15.71 -10.68
C TRP A 61 11.85 -14.32 -11.31
N THR A 62 10.92 -13.42 -11.00
CA THR A 62 10.84 -12.08 -11.59
C THR A 62 11.06 -11.01 -10.52
N PRO A 63 12.29 -10.51 -10.36
CA PRO A 63 12.55 -9.48 -9.37
C PRO A 63 11.76 -8.20 -9.70
N GLY A 64 11.16 -7.60 -8.66
CA GLY A 64 10.42 -6.34 -8.79
C GLY A 64 8.94 -6.47 -9.11
N ILE A 65 8.40 -7.68 -9.34
CA ILE A 65 6.96 -7.90 -9.45
C ILE A 65 6.37 -8.37 -8.11
N THR A 66 5.09 -8.07 -7.87
CA THR A 66 4.37 -8.54 -6.69
C THR A 66 3.13 -9.34 -7.09
N LEU A 67 2.67 -10.24 -6.21
CA LEU A 67 1.40 -10.96 -6.41
C LEU A 67 0.24 -9.98 -6.65
N THR A 68 0.19 -8.90 -5.87
CA THR A 68 -0.83 -7.86 -6.03
C THR A 68 -0.77 -7.23 -7.41
N ALA A 69 0.42 -6.87 -7.92
CA ALA A 69 0.56 -6.29 -9.25
C ALA A 69 0.05 -7.24 -10.35
N ILE A 70 0.41 -8.52 -10.28
CA ILE A 70 -0.06 -9.53 -11.24
C ILE A 70 -1.59 -9.64 -11.22
N VAL A 71 -2.17 -9.75 -10.03
CA VAL A 71 -3.64 -9.88 -9.87
C VAL A 71 -4.35 -8.59 -10.31
N THR A 72 -3.83 -7.42 -9.97
CA THR A 72 -4.40 -6.13 -10.40
C THR A 72 -4.43 -6.02 -11.93
N GLU A 73 -3.34 -6.35 -12.61
CA GLU A 73 -3.28 -6.30 -14.08
C GLU A 73 -4.23 -7.31 -14.73
N ALA A 74 -4.28 -8.54 -14.21
CA ALA A 74 -5.20 -9.56 -14.72
C ALA A 74 -6.67 -9.13 -14.54
N LEU A 75 -7.02 -8.55 -13.39
CA LEU A 75 -8.37 -8.06 -13.13
C LEU A 75 -8.72 -6.85 -14.01
N ARG A 76 -7.79 -5.93 -14.26
CA ARG A 76 -8.01 -4.79 -15.17
C ARG A 76 -8.35 -5.25 -16.57
N ARG A 77 -7.55 -6.16 -17.14
CA ARG A 77 -7.81 -6.74 -18.47
C ARG A 77 -9.16 -7.43 -18.53
N CYS A 78 -9.48 -8.25 -17.53
CA CYS A 78 -10.77 -8.93 -17.45
C CYS A 78 -11.94 -7.93 -17.39
N VAL A 79 -11.82 -6.82 -16.65
CA VAL A 79 -12.85 -5.77 -16.62
C VAL A 79 -12.98 -5.09 -17.99
N GLU A 80 -11.87 -4.69 -18.61
CA GLU A 80 -11.86 -4.04 -19.93
C GLU A 80 -12.47 -4.95 -21.02
N GLU A 81 -12.12 -6.24 -21.01
CA GLU A 81 -12.71 -7.25 -21.90
C GLU A 81 -14.23 -7.34 -21.70
N ARG A 82 -14.69 -7.41 -20.44
CA ARG A 82 -16.12 -7.50 -20.12
C ARG A 82 -16.89 -6.23 -20.46
N GLU A 83 -16.30 -5.06 -20.25
CA GLU A 83 -16.90 -3.78 -20.65
C GLU A 83 -16.97 -3.67 -22.18
N THR A 84 -15.96 -4.14 -22.89
CA THR A 84 -15.96 -4.19 -24.35
C THR A 84 -17.06 -5.11 -24.88
N GLU A 85 -17.21 -6.31 -24.31
CA GLU A 85 -18.29 -7.26 -24.63
C GLU A 85 -19.68 -6.72 -24.29
N HIS A 86 -19.78 -5.95 -23.20
CA HIS A 86 -21.04 -5.34 -22.75
C HIS A 86 -21.47 -4.14 -23.61
N GLY A 87 -20.55 -3.59 -24.42
CA GLY A 87 -20.79 -2.37 -25.21
C GLY A 87 -20.51 -1.07 -24.46
N GLY A 88 -19.74 -1.14 -23.37
CA GLY A 88 -19.34 -0.01 -22.54
C GLY A 88 -19.20 -0.36 -21.06
N ALA A 89 -18.85 0.65 -20.26
CA ALA A 89 -18.71 0.49 -18.82
C ALA A 89 -20.01 0.01 -18.17
N PHE A 90 -19.90 -0.90 -17.20
CA PHE A 90 -21.08 -1.36 -16.46
C PHE A 90 -21.72 -0.20 -15.69
N PRO A 91 -23.06 -0.06 -15.71
CA PRO A 91 -23.73 1.00 -14.98
C PRO A 91 -23.45 0.87 -13.47
N LYS A 92 -23.37 2.01 -12.78
CA LYS A 92 -23.19 2.02 -11.32
C LYS A 92 -24.32 1.23 -10.68
N ARG A 93 -23.95 0.32 -9.77
CA ARG A 93 -24.89 -0.49 -8.98
C ARG A 93 -25.98 0.39 -8.37
N ALA A 94 -27.24 0.06 -8.64
CA ALA A 94 -28.40 0.81 -8.16
C ALA A 94 -28.57 0.75 -6.63
N GLN A 95 -28.04 -0.30 -6.00
CA GLN A 95 -28.05 -0.48 -4.54
C GLN A 95 -26.73 -1.08 -4.07
N GLN A 96 -26.42 -0.90 -2.79
CA GLN A 96 -25.27 -1.55 -2.16
C GLN A 96 -25.49 -3.07 -2.16
N LEU A 97 -24.43 -3.84 -2.46
CA LEU A 97 -24.50 -5.29 -2.40
C LEU A 97 -24.88 -5.69 -0.97
N ARG A 98 -25.99 -6.43 -0.80
CA ARG A 98 -26.38 -6.96 0.50
C ARG A 98 -25.26 -7.87 0.99
N ILE A 99 -24.67 -7.50 2.13
CA ILE A 99 -23.66 -8.31 2.80
C ILE A 99 -24.40 -9.53 3.38
N GLY A 100 -24.19 -10.72 2.83
CA GLY A 100 -24.87 -11.94 3.28
C GLY A 100 -24.87 -13.08 2.26
N ARG A 101 -25.50 -14.19 2.62
CA ARG A 101 -25.74 -15.34 1.70
C ARG A 101 -26.52 -14.84 0.48
N PRO A 102 -26.16 -15.23 -0.75
CA PRO A 102 -26.92 -14.86 -1.93
C PRO A 102 -28.38 -15.24 -1.74
N ALA A 103 -29.29 -14.27 -1.97
CA ALA A 103 -30.70 -14.54 -2.09
C ALA A 103 -30.88 -15.41 -3.33
N LYS A 104 -31.57 -16.55 -3.15
CA LYS A 104 -31.89 -17.49 -4.22
C LYS A 104 -32.89 -16.87 -5.20
#